data_AF-A0A0J9B0H0-F1
#
_entry.id   AF-A0A0J9B0H0-F1
#
_cell.length_a   1.000
_cell.length_b   1.000
_cell.length_c   1.000
_cell.angle_alpha   90.00
_cell.angle_beta   90.00
_cell.angle_gamma   90.00
#
_symmetry.space_group_name_H-M   'P 1'
#
loop_
_entity.id
_entity.type
_entity.pdbx_description
1 polymer ?
#
loop_
_entity_poly.entity_id
_entity_poly.type
_entity_poly.pdbx_seq_one_letter_code
_entity_poly.pdbx_strand_id
1 'polypeptide(L)'
;MADNLAEQRPFTQRLFISLGKKILRWSGEFEARHSLIPTTPKIENCHFPWVEKLEAAYPEIREELIELLKSPEKIPAFHQISPDQQRISKGNNWKTFGMYVFGERIDNNCRLCPHTAKALAAIPNMRTAMFSILQPHYHIVPHRGPSRAMIRVHLGLIVPTHQPDKLWIRVDDQILHWREGKVIIFDDFYEHEVRNDTDELRAVLFIDIDRPMDKLGTCVNKIFFNLMKVSPY
;
A
#
# COMPACT_ATOMS: atom_id res chain seq x y z
N MET A 1 9.72 -11.69 -28.96
CA MET A 1 9.26 -13.10 -28.90
C MET A 1 8.36 -13.33 -27.69
N ALA A 2 7.33 -12.50 -27.47
CA ALA A 2 6.40 -12.62 -26.33
C ALA A 2 4.93 -12.76 -26.76
N ASP A 3 4.65 -12.86 -28.07
CA ASP A 3 3.27 -12.85 -28.60
C ASP A 3 2.62 -14.24 -28.74
N ASN A 4 3.29 -15.33 -28.38
CA ASN A 4 2.80 -16.67 -28.74
C ASN A 4 2.40 -17.59 -27.55
N LEU A 5 2.36 -17.07 -26.32
CA LEU A 5 1.98 -17.85 -25.14
C LEU A 5 0.51 -17.68 -24.71
N ALA A 6 -0.19 -16.68 -25.24
CA ALA A 6 -1.62 -16.46 -24.98
C ALA A 6 -2.51 -17.35 -25.86
N GLU A 7 -2.03 -17.73 -27.05
CA GLU A 7 -2.77 -18.52 -28.05
C GLU A 7 -2.78 -20.04 -27.84
N GLN A 8 -2.13 -20.53 -26.78
CA GLN A 8 -2.10 -21.98 -26.47
C GLN A 8 -3.05 -22.43 -25.35
N ARG A 9 -3.84 -21.50 -24.76
CA ARG A 9 -4.75 -21.85 -23.66
C ARG A 9 -6.12 -22.32 -24.17
N PRO A 10 -6.74 -23.36 -23.59
CA PRO A 10 -8.06 -23.85 -23.98
C PRO A 10 -9.13 -22.75 -23.91
N PHE A 11 -10.12 -22.80 -24.82
CA PHE A 11 -11.14 -21.76 -25.01
C PHE A 11 -11.89 -21.40 -23.72
N THR A 12 -12.23 -22.41 -22.90
CA THR A 12 -12.88 -22.23 -21.60
C THR A 12 -12.02 -21.39 -20.66
N GLN A 13 -10.71 -21.63 -20.60
CA GLN A 13 -9.77 -20.86 -19.77
C GLN A 13 -9.63 -19.41 -20.26
N ARG A 14 -9.68 -19.16 -21.58
CA ARG A 14 -9.71 -17.78 -22.13
C ARG A 14 -11.01 -17.06 -21.78
N LEU A 15 -12.14 -17.77 -21.82
CA LEU A 15 -13.45 -17.22 -21.45
C LEU A 15 -13.48 -16.83 -19.96
N PHE A 16 -12.98 -17.69 -19.07
CA PHE A 16 -12.84 -17.38 -17.64
C PHE A 16 -11.90 -16.20 -17.36
N ILE A 17 -10.75 -16.12 -18.05
CA ILE A 17 -9.80 -14.99 -17.90
C ILE A 17 -10.40 -13.69 -18.45
N SER A 18 -11.10 -13.74 -19.58
CA SER A 18 -11.77 -12.58 -20.18
C SER A 18 -12.92 -12.08 -19.30
N LEU A 19 -13.71 -13.01 -18.75
CA LEU A 19 -14.78 -12.70 -17.80
C LEU A 19 -14.22 -12.10 -16.51
N GLY A 20 -13.14 -12.67 -15.96
CA GLY A 20 -12.44 -12.13 -14.79
C GLY A 20 -11.89 -10.72 -15.02
N LYS A 21 -11.26 -10.46 -16.18
CA LYS A 21 -10.80 -9.10 -16.56
C LYS A 21 -11.95 -8.11 -16.73
N LYS A 22 -13.09 -8.54 -17.27
CA LYS A 22 -14.30 -7.69 -17.36
C LYS A 22 -14.90 -7.39 -15.99
N ILE A 23 -14.93 -8.37 -15.08
CA ILE A 23 -15.38 -8.19 -13.70
C ILE A 23 -14.45 -7.21 -12.96
N LEU A 24 -13.13 -7.33 -13.12
CA LEU A 24 -12.16 -6.42 -12.48
C LEU A 24 -12.24 -4.98 -13.03
N ARG A 25 -12.51 -4.81 -14.33
CA ARG A 25 -12.73 -3.48 -14.93
C ARG A 25 -14.04 -2.87 -14.46
N TRP A 26 -15.10 -3.68 -14.43
CA TRP A 26 -16.41 -3.26 -13.94
C TRP A 26 -16.37 -2.85 -12.47
N SER A 27 -15.65 -3.60 -11.61
CA SER A 27 -15.51 -3.23 -10.20
C SER A 27 -14.80 -1.88 -10.04
N GLY A 28 -13.73 -1.63 -10.80
CA GLY A 28 -13.03 -0.35 -10.76
C GLY A 28 -13.89 0.83 -11.21
N GLU A 29 -14.71 0.67 -12.26
CA GLU A 29 -15.64 1.71 -12.72
C GLU A 29 -16.77 1.97 -11.71
N PHE A 30 -17.32 0.91 -11.11
CA PHE A 30 -18.31 1.00 -10.05
C PHE A 30 -17.76 1.76 -8.85
N GLU A 31 -16.59 1.35 -8.34
CA GLU A 31 -15.92 1.97 -7.20
C GLU A 31 -15.59 3.44 -7.49
N ALA A 32 -15.19 3.75 -8.72
CA ALA A 32 -14.93 5.13 -9.14
C ALA A 32 -16.21 5.99 -9.14
N ARG A 33 -17.33 5.45 -9.64
CA ARG A 33 -18.63 6.15 -9.68
C ARG A 33 -19.18 6.45 -8.28
N HIS A 34 -18.93 5.58 -7.32
CA HIS A 34 -19.43 5.70 -5.95
C HIS A 34 -18.45 6.37 -4.98
N SER A 35 -17.28 6.81 -5.46
CA SER A 35 -16.28 7.49 -4.62
C SER A 35 -16.73 8.91 -4.24
N LEU A 36 -16.53 9.28 -2.97
CA LEU A 36 -16.76 10.63 -2.45
C LEU A 36 -15.51 11.52 -2.51
N ILE A 37 -14.41 10.99 -3.04
CA ILE A 37 -13.15 11.69 -3.25
C ILE A 37 -12.73 11.54 -4.71
N PRO A 38 -11.81 12.37 -5.23
CA PRO A 38 -11.29 12.21 -6.57
C PRO A 38 -10.70 10.81 -6.82
N THR A 39 -10.86 10.36 -8.06
CA THR A 39 -10.34 9.09 -8.58
C THR A 39 -9.09 9.33 -9.42
N THR A 40 -8.20 10.19 -8.92
CA THR A 40 -6.94 10.58 -9.55
C THR A 40 -5.77 9.73 -9.03
N PRO A 41 -4.65 9.60 -9.79
CA PRO A 41 -3.48 8.85 -9.35
C PRO A 41 -2.94 9.31 -7.98
N LYS A 42 -2.71 10.62 -7.82
CA LYS A 42 -2.47 11.28 -6.53
C LYS A 42 -3.78 11.86 -6.00
N ILE A 43 -4.03 11.68 -4.71
CA ILE A 43 -5.19 12.24 -4.01
C ILE A 43 -4.71 13.33 -3.05
N GLU A 44 -5.38 14.47 -3.04
CA GLU A 44 -4.97 15.59 -2.19
C GLU A 44 -5.32 15.37 -0.71
N ASN A 45 -4.39 15.73 0.17
CA ASN A 45 -4.48 15.46 1.60
C ASN A 45 -5.64 16.20 2.28
N CYS A 46 -6.17 17.29 1.69
CA CYS A 46 -7.27 18.07 2.23
C CYS A 46 -8.59 17.28 2.37
N HIS A 47 -8.72 16.15 1.67
CA HIS A 47 -9.84 15.23 1.83
C HIS A 47 -9.79 14.44 3.16
N PHE A 48 -8.68 14.50 3.90
CA PHE A 48 -8.41 13.67 5.07
C PHE A 48 -7.91 14.51 6.26
N PRO A 49 -8.81 15.09 7.07
CA PRO A 49 -8.42 15.98 8.18
C PRO A 49 -7.52 15.32 9.25
N TRP A 50 -7.49 14.00 9.33
CA TRP A 50 -6.61 13.28 10.26
C TRP A 50 -5.13 13.29 9.83
N VAL A 51 -4.82 13.69 8.59
CA VAL A 51 -3.44 13.75 8.07
C VAL A 51 -2.57 14.66 8.94
N GLU A 52 -3.06 15.83 9.35
CA GLU A 52 -2.29 16.76 10.18
C GLU A 52 -1.86 16.14 11.51
N LYS A 53 -2.74 15.35 12.14
CA LYS A 53 -2.44 14.64 13.38
C LYS A 53 -1.43 13.53 13.18
N LEU A 54 -1.51 12.82 12.05
CA LEU A 54 -0.55 11.78 11.68
C LEU A 54 0.84 12.39 11.41
N GLU A 55 0.91 13.50 10.66
CA GLU A 55 2.15 14.24 10.43
C GLU A 55 2.74 14.80 11.73
N ALA A 56 1.91 15.29 12.66
CA ALA A 56 2.37 15.76 13.96
C ALA A 56 2.98 14.64 14.84
N ALA A 57 2.51 13.40 14.68
CA ALA A 57 3.04 12.23 15.40
C ALA A 57 4.33 11.65 14.78
N TYR A 58 4.78 12.16 13.63
CA TYR A 58 5.95 11.64 12.91
C TYR A 58 7.20 11.45 13.78
N PRO A 59 7.61 12.39 14.67
CA PRO A 59 8.86 12.22 15.41
C PRO A 59 8.84 10.95 16.28
N GLU A 60 7.76 10.72 17.02
CA GLU A 60 7.60 9.53 17.87
C GLU A 60 7.53 8.24 17.04
N ILE A 61 6.79 8.27 15.92
CA ILE A 61 6.69 7.12 14.99
C ILE A 61 8.07 6.75 14.42
N ARG A 62 8.86 7.77 14.06
CA ARG A 62 10.21 7.57 13.51
C ARG A 62 11.17 7.00 14.54
N GLU A 63 11.10 7.45 15.78
CA GLU A 63 11.92 6.91 16.88
C GLU A 63 11.65 5.42 17.11
N GLU A 64 10.38 5.00 17.12
CA GLU A 64 10.01 3.59 17.26
C GLU A 64 10.54 2.73 16.10
N LEU A 65 10.47 3.26 14.86
CA LEU A 65 11.09 2.60 13.72
C LEU A 65 12.61 2.46 13.89
N ILE A 66 13.30 3.51 14.34
CA ILE A 66 14.75 3.47 14.55
C ILE A 66 15.13 2.42 15.59
N GLU A 67 14.34 2.28 16.66
CA GLU A 67 14.55 1.23 17.65
C GLU A 67 14.43 -0.17 17.04
N LEU A 68 13.40 -0.41 16.23
CA LEU A 68 13.24 -1.68 15.52
C LEU A 68 14.40 -1.98 14.56
N LEU A 69 14.94 -0.94 13.90
CA LEU A 69 16.05 -1.07 12.96
C LEU A 69 17.38 -1.46 13.63
N LYS A 70 17.48 -1.44 14.97
CA LYS A 70 18.65 -2.01 15.70
C LYS A 70 18.70 -3.54 15.63
N SER A 71 17.59 -4.21 15.34
CA SER A 71 17.48 -5.67 15.18
C SER A 71 16.71 -6.03 13.91
N PRO A 72 17.22 -5.65 12.72
CA PRO A 72 16.48 -5.75 11.46
C PRO A 72 16.18 -7.19 11.05
N GLU A 73 16.91 -8.18 11.56
CA GLU A 73 16.69 -9.62 11.36
C GLU A 73 15.35 -10.12 11.93
N LYS A 74 14.78 -9.39 12.91
CA LYS A 74 13.47 -9.71 13.50
C LYS A 74 12.29 -9.17 12.70
N ILE A 75 12.55 -8.33 11.70
CA ILE A 75 11.52 -7.77 10.83
C ILE A 75 11.36 -8.69 9.61
N PRO A 76 10.19 -9.33 9.43
CA PRO A 76 9.96 -10.23 8.30
C PRO A 76 9.96 -9.47 6.96
N ALA A 77 10.32 -10.19 5.90
CA ALA A 77 10.16 -9.72 4.52
C ALA A 77 8.68 -9.73 4.12
N PHE A 78 8.27 -8.84 3.21
CA PHE A 78 6.84 -8.66 2.89
C PHE A 78 6.16 -9.93 2.35
N HIS A 79 6.84 -10.69 1.50
CA HIS A 79 6.32 -11.96 0.98
C HIS A 79 6.13 -13.05 2.05
N GLN A 80 6.71 -12.89 3.25
CA GLN A 80 6.46 -13.79 4.38
C GLN A 80 5.14 -13.46 5.10
N ILE A 81 4.61 -12.25 4.91
CA ILE A 81 3.33 -11.79 5.45
C ILE A 81 2.22 -11.89 4.40
N SER A 82 2.53 -11.64 3.12
CA SER A 82 1.60 -11.76 2.00
C SER A 82 2.22 -12.55 0.85
N PRO A 83 1.94 -13.87 0.75
CA PRO A 83 2.52 -14.75 -0.28
C PRO A 83 2.29 -14.29 -1.72
N ASP A 84 1.15 -13.64 -2.01
CA ASP A 84 0.84 -13.09 -3.34
C ASP A 84 1.86 -12.04 -3.83
N GLN A 85 2.60 -11.45 -2.90
CA GLN A 85 3.59 -10.41 -3.18
C GLN A 85 4.97 -10.98 -3.50
N GLN A 86 5.13 -12.32 -3.53
CA GLN A 86 6.38 -12.99 -3.94
C GLN A 86 6.90 -12.54 -5.31
N ARG A 87 5.98 -12.12 -6.21
CA ARG A 87 6.38 -11.61 -7.53
C ARG A 87 7.19 -10.32 -7.45
N ILE A 88 6.94 -9.49 -6.42
CA ILE A 88 7.50 -8.14 -6.28
C ILE A 88 8.36 -7.92 -5.03
N SER A 89 8.28 -8.80 -4.02
CA SER A 89 9.16 -8.82 -2.85
C SER A 89 10.13 -9.99 -2.98
N LYS A 90 11.42 -9.69 -3.17
CA LYS A 90 12.49 -10.68 -3.38
C LYS A 90 13.57 -10.54 -2.31
N GLY A 91 13.92 -11.66 -1.67
CA GLY A 91 14.95 -11.71 -0.63
C GLY A 91 14.63 -10.78 0.54
N ASN A 92 15.64 -10.15 1.14
CA ASN A 92 15.51 -9.25 2.29
C ASN A 92 15.38 -7.76 1.92
N ASN A 93 15.09 -7.46 0.65
CA ASN A 93 15.14 -6.08 0.12
C ASN A 93 13.90 -5.24 0.45
N TRP A 94 12.80 -5.91 0.80
CA TRP A 94 11.56 -5.25 1.21
C TRP A 94 11.02 -5.91 2.48
N LYS A 95 11.21 -5.22 3.60
CA LYS A 95 10.79 -5.66 4.94
C LYS A 95 9.57 -4.89 5.41
N THR A 96 8.70 -5.58 6.12
CA THR A 96 7.47 -5.00 6.64
C THR A 96 7.23 -5.40 8.08
N PHE A 97 6.96 -4.41 8.93
CA PHE A 97 6.57 -4.63 10.32
C PHE A 97 5.10 -4.25 10.47
N GLY A 98 4.21 -5.24 10.54
CA GLY A 98 2.75 -5.02 10.56
C GLY A 98 2.23 -4.70 11.95
N MET A 99 1.47 -3.62 12.08
CA MET A 99 0.67 -3.31 13.28
C MET A 99 -0.77 -3.75 13.10
N TYR A 100 -1.31 -3.62 11.89
CA TYR A 100 -2.64 -4.06 11.51
C TYR A 100 -2.61 -4.72 10.14
N VAL A 101 -3.36 -5.81 9.98
CA VAL A 101 -3.49 -6.53 8.70
C VAL A 101 -4.98 -6.80 8.46
N PHE A 102 -5.56 -6.17 7.44
CA PHE A 102 -6.99 -6.29 7.09
C PHE A 102 -7.97 -6.09 8.27
N GLY A 103 -7.66 -5.16 9.16
CA GLY A 103 -8.43 -4.78 10.34
C GLY A 103 -8.06 -5.55 11.60
N GLU A 104 -7.27 -6.62 11.48
CA GLU A 104 -6.81 -7.40 12.63
C GLU A 104 -5.55 -6.75 13.23
N ARG A 105 -5.59 -6.47 14.54
CA ARG A 105 -4.50 -5.85 15.28
C ARG A 105 -3.45 -6.89 15.69
N ILE A 106 -2.18 -6.58 15.50
CA ILE A 106 -1.06 -7.41 15.96
C ILE A 106 -0.58 -6.85 17.30
N ASP A 107 -1.17 -7.34 18.40
CA ASP A 107 -0.96 -6.79 19.74
C ASP A 107 0.50 -6.71 20.17
N ASN A 108 1.31 -7.71 19.80
CA ASN A 108 2.74 -7.71 20.14
C ASN A 108 3.48 -6.56 19.46
N ASN A 109 3.19 -6.31 18.18
CA ASN A 109 3.84 -5.26 17.41
C ASN A 109 3.35 -3.87 17.85
N CYS A 110 2.05 -3.72 18.14
CA CYS A 110 1.53 -2.49 18.72
C CYS A 110 2.08 -2.20 20.13
N ARG A 111 2.45 -3.22 20.91
CA ARG A 111 3.13 -3.03 22.21
C ARG A 111 4.57 -2.54 22.05
N LEU A 112 5.25 -2.93 20.97
CA LEU A 112 6.60 -2.45 20.64
C LEU A 112 6.59 -1.02 20.05
N CYS A 113 5.47 -0.62 19.44
CA CYS A 113 5.30 0.70 18.83
C CYS A 113 4.03 1.42 19.37
N PRO A 114 3.98 1.73 20.67
CA PRO A 114 2.80 2.31 21.31
C PRO A 114 2.37 3.68 20.75
N HIS A 115 3.31 4.55 20.39
CA HIS A 115 3.03 5.86 19.80
C HIS A 115 2.45 5.71 18.40
N THR A 116 3.03 4.83 17.58
CA THR A 116 2.49 4.49 16.26
C THR A 116 1.09 3.89 16.39
N ALA A 117 0.87 2.95 17.31
CA ALA A 117 -0.45 2.36 17.53
C ALA A 117 -1.50 3.41 17.94
N LYS A 118 -1.12 4.37 18.80
CA LYS A 118 -1.98 5.48 19.21
C LYS A 118 -2.34 6.39 18.04
N ALA A 119 -1.39 6.73 17.18
CA ALA A 119 -1.63 7.55 15.99
C ALA A 119 -2.56 6.84 14.99
N LEU A 120 -2.33 5.54 14.75
CA LEU A 120 -3.16 4.71 13.86
C LEU A 120 -4.60 4.58 14.35
N ALA A 121 -4.82 4.49 15.66
CA ALA A 121 -6.16 4.37 16.24
C ALA A 121 -7.07 5.59 15.96
N ALA A 122 -6.48 6.74 15.58
CA ALA A 122 -7.23 7.94 15.21
C ALA A 122 -7.67 7.96 13.73
N ILE A 123 -7.24 6.99 12.91
CA ILE A 123 -7.52 6.95 11.48
C ILE A 123 -8.80 6.15 11.23
N PRO A 124 -9.86 6.77 10.67
CA PRO A 124 -11.12 6.07 10.44
C PRO A 124 -10.98 5.04 9.31
N ASN A 125 -11.65 3.90 9.47
CA ASN A 125 -11.73 2.83 8.47
C ASN A 125 -10.37 2.33 7.95
N MET A 126 -9.35 2.36 8.81
CA MET A 126 -8.04 1.77 8.51
C MET A 126 -8.13 0.24 8.48
N ARG A 127 -7.50 -0.36 7.48
CA ARG A 127 -7.43 -1.82 7.31
C ARG A 127 -6.04 -2.34 7.63
N THR A 128 -5.03 -1.79 6.98
CA THR A 128 -3.67 -2.30 7.09
C THR A 128 -2.76 -1.15 7.47
N ALA A 129 -1.83 -1.40 8.38
CA ALA A 129 -0.80 -0.44 8.72
C ALA A 129 0.49 -1.18 9.07
N MET A 130 1.59 -0.76 8.45
CA MET A 130 2.89 -1.38 8.62
C MET A 130 4.02 -0.38 8.36
N PHE A 131 5.16 -0.56 9.00
CA PHE A 131 6.40 0.04 8.49
C PHE A 131 6.80 -0.69 7.22
N SER A 132 7.03 0.03 6.13
CA SER A 132 7.54 -0.51 4.87
C SER A 132 8.94 0.02 4.62
N ILE A 133 9.92 -0.87 4.71
CA ILE A 133 11.35 -0.56 4.61
C ILE A 133 11.88 -1.10 3.28
N LEU A 134 12.39 -0.21 2.44
CA LEU A 134 12.94 -0.50 1.13
C LEU A 134 14.46 -0.34 1.18
N GLN A 135 15.19 -1.40 0.84
CA GLN A 135 16.65 -1.37 0.82
C GLN A 135 17.21 -0.50 -0.33
N PRO A 136 18.49 -0.09 -0.24
CA PRO A 136 19.22 0.53 -1.35
C PRO A 136 19.12 -0.28 -2.64
N HIS A 137 19.17 0.43 -3.77
CA HIS A 137 19.14 -0.13 -5.13
C HIS A 137 18.01 -1.12 -5.43
N TYR A 138 16.88 -1.02 -4.72
CA TYR A 138 15.75 -1.91 -4.94
C TYR A 138 14.67 -1.27 -5.80
N HIS A 139 14.15 -2.08 -6.71
CA HIS A 139 13.12 -1.70 -7.66
C HIS A 139 11.90 -2.61 -7.48
N ILE A 140 10.80 -2.03 -7.03
CA ILE A 140 9.48 -2.67 -7.07
C ILE A 140 8.89 -2.38 -8.46
N VAL A 141 8.89 -3.42 -9.29
CA VAL A 141 8.42 -3.38 -10.68
C VAL A 141 6.94 -2.93 -10.80
N PRO A 142 6.51 -2.47 -11.98
CA PRO A 142 5.12 -2.05 -12.21
C PRO A 142 4.09 -3.12 -11.78
N HIS A 143 3.12 -2.68 -10.98
CA HIS A 143 2.02 -3.51 -10.48
C HIS A 143 0.77 -2.67 -10.17
N ARG A 144 -0.34 -3.33 -9.88
CA ARG A 144 -1.62 -2.71 -9.51
C ARG A 144 -2.14 -3.35 -8.23
N GLY A 145 -2.80 -2.54 -7.41
CA GLY A 145 -3.66 -2.99 -6.34
C GLY A 145 -4.87 -3.75 -6.90
N PRO A 146 -5.49 -4.61 -6.08
CA PRO A 146 -6.55 -5.50 -6.53
C PRO A 146 -7.89 -4.79 -6.81
N SER A 147 -8.11 -3.61 -6.23
CA SER A 147 -9.40 -2.89 -6.26
C SER A 147 -9.21 -1.42 -5.81
N ARG A 148 -10.11 -0.51 -6.24
CA ARG A 148 -10.19 0.88 -5.76
C ARG A 148 -10.97 1.02 -4.46
N ALA A 149 -11.42 -0.08 -3.86
CA ALA A 149 -12.14 -0.09 -2.59
C ALA A 149 -11.30 0.45 -1.42
N MET A 150 -9.97 0.48 -1.58
CA MET A 150 -9.03 1.12 -0.66
C MET A 150 -8.24 2.22 -1.38
N ILE A 151 -7.60 3.06 -0.58
CA ILE A 151 -6.56 3.98 -1.01
C ILE A 151 -5.34 3.81 -0.13
N ARG A 152 -4.18 4.14 -0.70
CA ARG A 152 -2.89 3.97 -0.03
C ARG A 152 -2.35 5.30 0.45
N VAL A 153 -1.85 5.28 1.67
CA VAL A 153 -1.30 6.42 2.39
C VAL A 153 0.13 6.06 2.80
N HIS A 154 1.09 6.91 2.47
CA HIS A 154 2.48 6.80 2.94
C HIS A 154 2.86 8.05 3.71
N LEU A 155 3.21 7.90 4.98
CA LEU A 155 3.95 8.93 5.74
C LEU A 155 5.46 8.65 5.61
N GLY A 156 6.23 9.62 5.13
CA GLY A 156 7.70 9.49 5.05
C GLY A 156 8.35 9.46 6.42
N LEU A 157 9.12 8.41 6.73
CA LEU A 157 9.81 8.25 8.03
C LEU A 157 11.33 8.43 7.92
N ILE A 158 11.93 7.73 6.97
CA ILE A 158 13.36 7.87 6.61
C ILE A 158 13.38 8.03 5.10
N VAL A 159 13.79 9.20 4.62
CA VAL A 159 13.78 9.53 3.19
C VAL A 159 15.13 10.14 2.81
N PRO A 160 15.99 9.39 2.08
CA PRO A 160 17.24 9.92 1.54
C PRO A 160 17.03 11.22 0.76
N THR A 161 17.64 12.33 1.21
CA THR A 161 17.38 13.67 0.67
C THR A 161 18.41 14.16 -0.34
N HIS A 162 19.59 13.54 -0.38
CA HIS A 162 20.71 13.99 -1.20
C HIS A 162 20.53 13.72 -2.70
N GLN A 163 19.62 12.81 -3.08
CA GLN A 163 19.42 12.35 -4.47
C GLN A 163 17.92 12.10 -4.77
N PRO A 164 17.07 13.15 -4.78
CA PRO A 164 15.62 12.99 -4.90
C PRO A 164 15.19 12.31 -6.22
N ASP A 165 15.94 12.49 -7.31
CA ASP A 165 15.65 11.86 -8.61
C ASP A 165 15.93 10.35 -8.62
N LYS A 166 16.67 9.84 -7.62
CA LYS A 166 16.95 8.41 -7.45
C LYS A 166 15.95 7.71 -6.54
N LEU A 167 15.01 8.44 -5.94
CA LEU A 167 14.01 7.88 -5.04
C LEU A 167 12.62 8.43 -5.36
N TRP A 168 11.78 7.58 -5.93
CA TRP A 168 10.46 7.98 -6.39
C TRP A 168 9.45 6.82 -6.39
N ILE A 169 8.17 7.19 -6.41
CA ILE A 169 7.06 6.31 -6.79
C ILE A 169 6.36 6.92 -8.00
N ARG A 170 6.19 6.11 -9.05
CA ARG A 170 5.32 6.45 -10.18
C ARG A 170 3.94 5.89 -9.91
N VAL A 171 2.90 6.69 -10.09
CA VAL A 171 1.50 6.26 -10.05
C VAL A 171 0.84 6.77 -11.32
N ASP A 172 0.47 5.84 -12.20
CA ASP A 172 0.05 6.14 -13.57
C ASP A 172 1.09 6.99 -14.33
N ASP A 173 0.73 8.22 -14.68
CA ASP A 173 1.54 9.22 -15.38
C ASP A 173 2.27 10.20 -14.44
N GLN A 174 2.13 10.05 -13.11
CA GLN A 174 2.67 10.98 -12.13
C GLN A 174 3.86 10.39 -11.37
N ILE A 175 4.92 11.19 -11.21
CA ILE A 175 6.04 10.88 -10.32
C ILE A 175 5.85 11.63 -9.01
N LEU A 176 5.82 10.88 -7.90
CA LEU A 176 5.71 11.42 -6.54
C LEU A 176 6.99 11.15 -5.76
N HIS A 177 7.31 12.08 -4.88
CA HIS A 177 8.46 11.97 -3.98
C HIS A 177 8.00 12.05 -2.53
N TRP A 178 8.62 11.25 -1.68
CA TRP A 178 8.42 11.34 -0.23
C TRP A 178 9.17 12.52 0.36
N ARG A 179 8.69 13.01 1.49
CA ARG A 179 9.43 13.89 2.40
C ARG A 179 9.21 13.37 3.80
N GLU A 180 10.24 13.47 4.64
CA GLU A 180 10.09 13.08 6.04
C GLU A 180 9.00 13.92 6.72
N GLY A 181 8.17 13.26 7.54
CA GLY A 181 7.06 13.87 8.24
C GLY A 181 5.89 14.30 7.36
N LYS A 182 5.91 13.97 6.06
CA LYS A 182 4.83 14.32 5.13
C LYS A 182 4.13 13.12 4.55
N VAL A 183 2.82 13.26 4.40
CA VAL A 183 1.94 12.24 3.83
C VAL A 183 1.79 12.44 2.33
N ILE A 184 1.86 11.34 1.59
CA ILE A 184 1.33 11.22 0.23
C ILE A 184 0.18 10.21 0.23
N ILE A 185 -0.88 10.51 -0.52
CA ILE A 185 -2.04 9.63 -0.70
C ILE A 185 -2.20 9.36 -2.19
N PHE A 186 -2.36 8.10 -2.56
CA PHE A 186 -2.49 7.69 -3.95
C PHE A 186 -3.43 6.51 -4.10
N ASP A 187 -3.97 6.38 -5.31
CA ASP A 187 -4.81 5.26 -5.69
C ASP A 187 -3.96 4.17 -6.33
N ASP A 188 -3.72 3.09 -5.57
CA ASP A 188 -2.84 2.00 -5.98
C ASP A 188 -3.49 1.07 -7.01
N PHE A 189 -4.77 1.27 -7.37
CA PHE A 189 -5.39 0.57 -8.51
C PHE A 189 -4.79 1.01 -9.85
N TYR A 190 -4.26 2.24 -9.92
CA TYR A 190 -3.40 2.63 -11.02
C TYR A 190 -2.11 1.82 -11.01
N GLU A 191 -1.55 1.63 -12.19
CA GLU A 191 -0.24 0.99 -12.25
C GLU A 191 0.78 1.88 -11.52
N HIS A 192 1.53 1.27 -10.61
CA HIS A 192 2.54 1.97 -9.85
C HIS A 192 3.82 1.16 -9.72
N GLU A 193 4.90 1.89 -9.53
CA GLU A 193 6.28 1.39 -9.58
C GLU A 193 7.10 2.22 -8.60
N VAL A 194 8.02 1.58 -7.86
CA VAL A 194 8.83 2.26 -6.85
C VAL A 194 10.28 1.97 -7.11
N ARG A 195 11.10 3.03 -7.09
CA ARG A 195 12.55 2.92 -7.25
C ARG A 195 13.27 3.58 -6.11
N ASN A 196 14.23 2.87 -5.54
CA ASN A 196 15.22 3.41 -4.62
C ASN A 196 16.62 3.10 -5.16
N ASP A 197 17.17 4.00 -5.96
CA ASP A 197 18.53 3.91 -6.53
C ASP A 197 19.58 4.60 -5.65
N THR A 198 19.21 5.04 -4.44
CA THR A 198 20.17 5.61 -3.48
C THR A 198 20.92 4.51 -2.74
N ASP A 199 21.98 4.91 -2.03
CA ASP A 199 22.79 4.03 -1.18
C ASP A 199 22.20 3.87 0.23
N GLU A 200 21.03 4.45 0.49
CA GLU A 200 20.37 4.49 1.79
C GLU A 200 18.99 3.81 1.73
N LEU A 201 18.57 3.21 2.84
CA LEU A 201 17.22 2.67 2.92
C LEU A 201 16.18 3.79 2.91
N ARG A 202 14.98 3.49 2.42
CA ARG A 202 13.80 4.34 2.56
C ARG A 202 12.77 3.64 3.42
N ALA A 203 12.21 4.34 4.40
CA ALA A 203 11.13 3.82 5.23
C ALA A 203 9.91 4.76 5.21
N VAL A 204 8.72 4.16 5.11
CA VAL A 204 7.43 4.85 5.25
C VAL A 204 6.56 4.10 6.23
N LEU A 205 5.65 4.82 6.89
CA LEU A 205 4.46 4.20 7.47
C LEU A 205 3.45 4.03 6.32
N PHE A 206 3.24 2.78 5.94
CA PHE A 206 2.28 2.35 4.94
C PHE A 206 0.94 2.15 5.63
N ILE A 207 -0.13 2.71 5.07
CA ILE A 207 -1.48 2.57 5.59
C ILE A 207 -2.45 2.39 4.41
N ASP A 208 -3.27 1.35 4.46
CA ASP A 208 -4.44 1.22 3.59
C ASP A 208 -5.69 1.55 4.39
N ILE A 209 -6.54 2.40 3.82
CA ILE A 209 -7.85 2.77 4.38
C ILE A 209 -8.95 2.52 3.36
N ASP A 210 -10.16 2.24 3.83
CA ASP A 210 -11.32 2.15 2.95
C ASP A 210 -11.49 3.47 2.20
N ARG A 211 -11.65 3.40 0.87
CA ARG A 211 -11.99 4.58 0.06
C ARG A 211 -13.33 5.14 0.54
N PRO A 212 -13.42 6.44 0.88
CA PRO A 212 -14.70 7.08 1.16
C PRO A 212 -15.64 6.94 -0.04
N MET A 213 -16.80 6.33 0.21
CA MET A 213 -17.83 6.06 -0.80
C MET A 213 -19.21 6.41 -0.28
N ASP A 214 -20.16 6.57 -1.20
CA ASP A 214 -21.58 6.66 -0.85
C ASP A 214 -22.10 5.36 -0.18
N LYS A 215 -23.37 5.36 0.24
CA LYS A 215 -23.96 4.22 0.95
C LYS A 215 -23.94 2.92 0.14
N LEU A 216 -24.11 3.01 -1.18
CA LEU A 216 -24.13 1.85 -2.05
C LEU A 216 -22.72 1.30 -2.25
N GLY A 217 -21.75 2.16 -2.57
CA GLY A 217 -20.34 1.78 -2.68
C GLY A 217 -19.80 1.20 -1.37
N THR A 218 -20.15 1.80 -0.23
CA THR A 218 -19.75 1.29 1.10
C THR A 218 -20.31 -0.11 1.36
N CYS A 219 -21.56 -0.38 0.96
CA CYS A 219 -22.17 -1.70 1.12
C CYS A 219 -21.45 -2.74 0.26
N VAL A 220 -21.18 -2.42 -1.01
CA VAL A 220 -20.47 -3.32 -1.94
C VAL A 220 -19.04 -3.57 -1.49
N ASN A 221 -18.29 -2.54 -1.05
CA ASN A 221 -16.93 -2.69 -0.53
C ASN A 221 -16.89 -3.62 0.70
N LYS A 222 -17.87 -3.51 1.61
CA LYS A 222 -17.95 -4.41 2.76
C LYS A 222 -18.11 -5.86 2.34
N ILE A 223 -18.95 -6.14 1.34
CA ILE A 223 -19.11 -7.49 0.79
C ILE A 223 -17.80 -7.96 0.15
N PHE A 224 -17.17 -7.10 -0.67
CA PHE A 224 -15.88 -7.39 -1.29
C PHE A 224 -14.80 -7.78 -0.27
N PHE A 225 -14.62 -6.99 0.79
CA PHE A 225 -13.62 -7.31 1.83
C PHE A 225 -13.96 -8.57 2.63
N ASN A 226 -15.25 -8.83 2.88
CA ASN A 226 -15.66 -10.06 3.57
C ASN A 226 -15.33 -11.29 2.71
N LEU A 227 -15.53 -11.22 1.39
CA LEU A 227 -15.14 -12.29 0.48
C LEU A 227 -13.62 -12.47 0.41
N MET A 228 -12.88 -11.36 0.38
CA MET A 228 -11.41 -11.38 0.46
C MET A 228 -10.92 -12.08 1.73
N LYS A 229 -11.52 -11.83 2.92
CA LYS A 229 -11.13 -12.49 4.17
C LYS A 229 -11.40 -14.01 4.19
N VAL A 230 -12.40 -14.47 3.43
CA VAL A 230 -12.84 -15.87 3.41
C VAL A 230 -12.12 -16.69 2.33
N SER A 231 -11.57 -16.03 1.30
CA SER A 231 -10.67 -16.68 0.36
C SER A 231 -9.35 -17.01 1.08
N PRO A 232 -8.89 -18.28 1.06
CA PRO A 232 -7.52 -18.56 1.44
C PRO A 232 -6.61 -17.78 0.48
N TYR A 233 -5.77 -16.92 1.06
CA TYR A 233 -4.58 -16.38 0.42
C TYR A 233 -3.44 -17.39 0.59
#